data_AF-A0A2I0HMA7-F1
#
_entry.id   AF-A0A2I0HMA7-F1
#
_cell.length_a   1.000
_cell.length_b   1.000
_cell.length_c   1.000
_cell.angle_alpha   90.00
_cell.angle_beta   90.00
_cell.angle_gamma   90.00
#
_symmetry.space_group_name_H-M   'P 1'
#
loop_
_entity.id
_entity.type
_entity.pdbx_description
1 polymer ?
#
loop_
_entity_poly.entity_id
_entity_poly.type
_entity_poly.pdbx_seq_one_letter_code
_entity_poly.pdbx_strand_id
1 'polypeptide(L)'
;MRLGPTEDQRMALGPGGDLTIGLGPTEDQRLGLGPGGDLKMRLGPTEDQRMGLGPGGDLTIGLGPTEDQRLGLGPGGDLKMRLGPTEDQRMGLGPGGDLTIGLGPTEDLTRGLDPTKDQKLGLGPVGDLTMGLCPTEDQRLGLGPVGDLTMRLGPT
;
A
#
# COMPACT_ATOMS: atom_id res chain seq x y z
N MET A 1 -14.41 -12.53 -6.25
CA MET A 1 -14.68 -13.58 -5.24
C MET A 1 -14.91 -12.95 -3.87
N ARG A 2 -15.66 -13.56 -2.94
CA ARG A 2 -15.75 -13.08 -1.54
C ARG A 2 -15.52 -14.23 -0.58
N LEU A 3 -14.54 -14.09 0.32
CA LEU A 3 -14.21 -15.09 1.33
C LEU A 3 -14.67 -14.61 2.72
N GLY A 4 -15.10 -15.57 3.55
CA GLY A 4 -15.50 -15.32 4.93
C GLY A 4 -14.31 -15.15 5.87
N PRO A 5 -14.56 -15.04 7.18
CA PRO A 5 -13.50 -14.97 8.19
C PRO A 5 -12.64 -16.24 8.20
N THR A 6 -11.35 -16.09 8.43
CA THR A 6 -10.35 -17.17 8.46
C THR A 6 -9.16 -16.75 9.35
N GLU A 7 -8.35 -17.70 9.81
CA GLU A 7 -7.09 -17.40 10.49
C GLU A 7 -6.00 -16.96 9.47
N ASP A 8 -5.67 -17.79 8.47
CA ASP A 8 -4.65 -17.49 7.44
C ASP A 8 -5.24 -17.55 6.02
N GLN A 9 -4.95 -16.53 5.20
CA GLN A 9 -5.25 -16.50 3.78
C GLN A 9 -4.01 -16.21 2.95
N ARG A 10 -3.68 -17.15 2.04
CA ARG A 10 -2.57 -17.00 1.08
C ARG A 10 -3.05 -17.19 -0.34
N MET A 11 -2.74 -16.24 -1.22
CA MET A 11 -2.93 -16.39 -2.65
C MET A 11 -1.71 -15.88 -3.42
N ALA A 12 -1.34 -16.63 -4.45
CA ALA A 12 -0.34 -16.23 -5.42
C ALA A 12 -0.88 -16.47 -6.83
N LEU A 13 -0.79 -15.48 -7.71
CA LEU A 13 -1.18 -15.62 -9.11
C LEU A 13 0.02 -15.39 -10.02
N GLY A 14 0.03 -16.13 -11.13
CA GLY A 14 1.04 -16.00 -12.18
C GLY A 14 0.88 -14.71 -13.00
N PRO A 15 1.71 -14.55 -14.04
CA PRO A 15 1.69 -13.37 -14.92
C PRO A 15 0.32 -13.18 -15.60
N GLY A 16 -0.11 -11.92 -15.75
CA GLY A 16 -1.31 -11.53 -16.50
C GLY A 16 -2.65 -11.92 -15.85
N GLY A 17 -2.64 -12.23 -14.55
CA GLY A 17 -3.86 -12.60 -13.82
C GLY A 17 -4.45 -11.40 -13.09
N ASP A 18 -5.67 -11.00 -13.46
CA ASP A 18 -6.43 -9.99 -12.73
C ASP A 18 -7.22 -10.63 -11.59
N LEU A 19 -7.17 -10.02 -10.41
CA LEU A 19 -7.88 -10.49 -9.23
C LEU A 19 -8.78 -9.42 -8.67
N THR A 20 -10.07 -9.75 -8.55
CA THR A 20 -11.02 -8.98 -7.74
C THR A 20 -11.54 -9.82 -6.59
N ILE A 21 -11.22 -9.43 -5.36
CA ILE A 21 -11.61 -10.18 -4.17
C ILE A 21 -11.99 -9.29 -2.99
N GLY A 22 -12.96 -9.76 -2.20
CA GLY A 22 -13.29 -9.18 -0.90
C GLY A 22 -13.07 -10.20 0.19
N LEU A 23 -12.29 -9.86 1.21
CA LEU A 23 -12.05 -10.76 2.35
C LEU A 23 -12.71 -10.16 3.59
N GLY A 24 -13.25 -11.05 4.42
CA GLY A 24 -13.72 -10.71 5.77
C GLY A 24 -12.55 -10.43 6.72
N PRO A 25 -12.84 -10.34 8.03
CA PRO A 25 -11.79 -10.28 9.06
C PRO A 25 -10.85 -11.49 8.97
N THR A 26 -9.56 -11.29 9.17
CA THR A 26 -8.55 -12.37 9.15
C THR A 26 -7.42 -12.03 10.10
N GLU A 27 -6.71 -13.02 10.64
CA GLU A 27 -5.48 -12.75 11.40
C GLU A 27 -4.34 -12.46 10.41
N ASP A 28 -4.02 -13.42 9.55
CA ASP A 28 -2.92 -13.35 8.59
C ASP A 28 -3.38 -13.32 7.11
N GLN A 29 -2.89 -12.34 6.34
CA GLN A 29 -3.15 -12.25 4.90
C GLN A 29 -1.88 -12.06 4.08
N ARG A 30 -1.66 -12.93 3.08
CA ARG A 30 -0.52 -12.88 2.16
C ARG A 30 -0.95 -13.00 0.70
N LEU A 31 -0.62 -11.99 -0.09
CA LEU A 31 -1.04 -11.91 -1.49
C LEU A 31 0.14 -11.57 -2.39
N GLY A 32 0.29 -12.33 -3.48
CA GLY A 32 1.32 -12.10 -4.50
C GLY A 32 0.73 -12.16 -5.90
N LEU A 33 0.89 -11.12 -6.72
CA LEU A 33 0.63 -11.25 -8.16
C LEU A 33 1.93 -11.14 -8.96
N GLY A 34 2.00 -11.95 -10.01
CA GLY A 34 3.04 -11.86 -11.02
C GLY A 34 2.95 -10.58 -11.87
N PRO A 35 3.87 -10.42 -12.84
CA PRO A 35 3.90 -9.25 -13.71
C PRO A 35 2.61 -9.08 -14.54
N GLY A 36 2.19 -7.84 -14.74
CA GLY A 36 1.08 -7.47 -15.63
C GLY A 36 -0.30 -7.91 -15.19
N GLY A 37 -0.51 -8.20 -13.91
CA GLY A 37 -1.82 -8.54 -13.35
C GLY A 37 -2.34 -7.44 -12.43
N ASP A 38 -3.63 -7.13 -12.55
CA ASP A 38 -4.28 -6.07 -11.77
C ASP A 38 -4.96 -6.64 -10.52
N LEU A 39 -4.78 -5.98 -9.38
CA LEU A 39 -5.38 -6.36 -8.11
C LEU A 39 -6.39 -5.33 -7.64
N LYS A 40 -7.66 -5.74 -7.54
CA LYS A 40 -8.70 -4.98 -6.86
C LYS A 40 -9.19 -5.69 -5.61
N MET A 41 -9.07 -5.03 -4.45
CA MET A 41 -9.37 -5.68 -3.19
C MET A 41 -10.11 -4.80 -2.19
N ARG A 42 -10.98 -5.43 -1.40
CA ARG A 42 -11.55 -4.82 -0.20
C ARG A 42 -11.43 -5.76 0.99
N LEU A 43 -10.75 -5.33 2.04
CA LEU A 43 -10.47 -6.17 3.20
C LEU A 43 -11.17 -5.64 4.45
N GLY A 44 -11.60 -6.58 5.29
CA GLY A 44 -12.03 -6.29 6.65
C GLY A 44 -10.84 -5.98 7.57
N PRO A 45 -11.08 -5.93 8.88
CA PRO A 45 -10.01 -5.82 9.87
C PRO A 45 -9.01 -6.97 9.74
N THR A 46 -7.71 -6.71 9.93
CA THR A 46 -6.67 -7.74 9.85
C THR A 46 -5.57 -7.47 10.88
N GLU A 47 -4.97 -8.50 11.45
CA GLU A 47 -3.80 -8.31 12.32
C GLU A 47 -2.58 -8.06 11.44
N ASP A 48 -2.28 -9.01 10.56
CA ASP A 48 -1.05 -9.07 9.79
C ASP A 48 -1.32 -9.14 8.28
N GLN A 49 -0.85 -8.15 7.52
CA GLN A 49 -1.12 -8.09 6.08
C GLN A 49 0.14 -7.85 5.24
N ARG A 50 0.35 -8.72 4.24
CA ARG A 50 1.47 -8.64 3.29
C ARG A 50 1.02 -8.77 1.85
N MET A 51 1.32 -7.78 1.03
CA MET A 51 1.00 -7.85 -0.41
C MET A 51 2.19 -7.45 -1.26
N GLY A 52 2.39 -8.21 -2.35
CA GLY A 52 3.44 -7.99 -3.34
C GLY A 52 2.88 -8.06 -4.75
N LEU A 53 3.21 -7.08 -5.58
CA LEU A 53 2.88 -7.10 -7.00
C LEU A 53 4.13 -7.03 -7.86
N GLY A 54 4.15 -7.84 -8.91
CA GLY A 54 5.15 -7.78 -9.96
C GLY A 54 5.07 -6.49 -10.79
N PRO A 55 6.02 -6.30 -11.71
CA PRO A 55 6.05 -5.14 -12.60
C PRO A 55 4.79 -5.02 -13.47
N GLY A 56 4.35 -3.79 -13.72
CA GLY A 56 3.31 -3.46 -14.70
C GLY A 56 1.89 -3.87 -14.34
N GLY A 57 1.61 -4.12 -13.05
CA GLY A 57 0.25 -4.42 -12.57
C GLY A 57 -0.28 -3.31 -11.67
N ASP A 58 -1.58 -3.02 -11.79
CA ASP A 58 -2.22 -1.95 -11.03
C ASP A 58 -2.86 -2.46 -9.73
N LEU A 59 -2.74 -1.68 -8.66
CA LEU A 59 -3.27 -1.99 -7.34
C LEU A 59 -4.37 -1.02 -6.95
N THR A 60 -5.59 -1.53 -6.75
CA THR A 60 -6.69 -0.77 -6.15
C THR A 60 -7.18 -1.45 -4.88
N ILE A 61 -6.91 -0.85 -3.72
CA ILE A 61 -7.23 -1.46 -2.43
C ILE A 61 -7.98 -0.54 -1.48
N GLY A 62 -8.99 -1.10 -0.81
CA GLY A 62 -9.60 -0.51 0.38
C GLY A 62 -9.46 -1.43 1.59
N LEU A 63 -8.74 -1.01 2.62
CA LEU A 63 -8.56 -1.80 3.84
C LEU A 63 -9.36 -1.23 5.01
N GLY A 64 -9.78 -2.14 5.89
CA GLY A 64 -10.24 -1.81 7.24
C GLY A 64 -9.07 -1.48 8.18
N PRO A 65 -9.32 -1.47 9.49
CA PRO A 65 -8.28 -1.35 10.49
C PRO A 65 -7.26 -2.50 10.40
N THR A 66 -5.99 -2.21 10.59
CA THR A 66 -4.92 -3.23 10.56
C THR A 66 -3.89 -2.98 11.64
N GLU A 67 -3.30 -3.99 12.27
CA GLU A 67 -2.15 -3.76 13.16
C GLU A 67 -0.90 -3.56 12.31
N ASP A 68 -0.55 -4.57 11.52
CA ASP A 68 0.70 -4.66 10.78
C ASP A 68 0.47 -4.75 9.26
N GLN A 69 0.99 -3.77 8.50
CA GLN A 69 0.81 -3.74 7.05
C GLN A 69 2.12 -3.60 6.28
N ARG A 70 2.32 -4.50 5.29
CA ARG A 70 3.46 -4.48 4.37
C ARG A 70 3.04 -4.58 2.91
N LEU A 71 3.53 -3.65 2.12
CA LEU A 71 3.19 -3.51 0.70
C LEU A 71 4.43 -3.34 -0.16
N GLY A 72 4.52 -4.12 -1.23
CA GLY A 72 5.54 -3.98 -2.26
C GLY A 72 4.92 -3.96 -3.65
N LEU A 73 5.28 -2.97 -4.45
CA LEU A 73 4.90 -2.87 -5.87
C LEU A 73 6.12 -2.82 -6.75
N GLY A 74 6.11 -3.63 -7.80
CA GLY A 74 7.12 -3.61 -8.84
C GLY A 74 7.04 -2.35 -9.71
N PRO A 75 8.03 -2.14 -10.58
CA PRO A 75 8.07 -1.01 -11.49
C PRO A 75 6.87 -0.95 -12.45
N GLY A 76 6.44 0.26 -12.79
CA GLY A 76 5.49 0.53 -13.89
C GLY A 76 4.04 0.17 -13.61
N GLY A 77 3.67 -0.08 -12.35
CA GLY A 77 2.27 -0.29 -11.93
C GLY A 77 1.74 0.90 -11.12
N ASP A 78 0.45 1.18 -11.23
CA ASP A 78 -0.20 2.26 -10.51
C ASP A 78 -0.78 1.79 -9.17
N LEU A 79 -0.67 2.61 -8.14
CA LEU A 79 -1.23 2.34 -6.81
C LEU A 79 -2.32 3.34 -6.44
N LYS A 80 -3.52 2.81 -6.20
CA LYS A 80 -4.62 3.49 -5.54
C LYS A 80 -5.03 2.79 -4.26
N MET A 81 -4.91 3.47 -3.12
CA MET A 81 -5.19 2.87 -1.83
C MET A 81 -5.97 3.77 -0.89
N ARG A 82 -6.89 3.18 -0.13
CA ARG A 82 -7.54 3.80 1.01
C ARG A 82 -7.47 2.88 2.23
N LEU A 83 -6.87 3.37 3.30
CA LEU A 83 -6.62 2.60 4.51
C LEU A 83 -7.42 3.12 5.69
N GLY A 84 -7.83 2.20 6.57
CA GLY A 84 -8.35 2.52 7.88
C GLY A 84 -7.23 2.93 8.85
N PRO A 85 -7.53 2.96 10.16
CA PRO A 85 -6.51 3.08 11.19
C PRO A 85 -5.49 1.96 11.11
N THR A 86 -4.21 2.26 11.32
CA THR A 86 -3.13 1.25 11.31
C THR A 86 -2.14 1.51 12.43
N GLU A 87 -1.58 0.49 13.09
CA GLU A 87 -0.47 0.71 14.02
C GLU A 87 0.81 0.90 13.22
N ASP A 88 1.21 -0.13 12.47
CA ASP A 88 2.47 -0.20 11.75
C ASP A 88 2.27 -0.34 10.24
N GLN A 89 2.79 0.60 9.47
CA GLN A 89 2.68 0.56 8.01
C GLN A 89 4.03 0.69 7.30
N ARG A 90 4.30 -0.25 6.39
CA ARG A 90 5.49 -0.26 5.52
C ARG A 90 5.10 -0.39 4.05
N MET A 91 5.63 0.50 3.23
CA MET A 91 5.37 0.49 1.79
C MET A 91 6.64 0.74 0.97
N GLY A 92 6.81 -0.06 -0.07
CA GLY A 92 7.84 0.12 -1.09
C GLY A 92 7.21 0.14 -2.49
N LEU A 93 7.53 1.16 -3.28
CA LEU A 93 7.11 1.27 -4.68
C LEU A 93 8.32 1.33 -5.59
N GLY A 94 8.31 0.51 -6.62
CA GLY A 94 9.25 0.62 -7.74
C GLY A 94 8.92 1.80 -8.66
N PRO A 95 9.83 2.13 -9.59
CA PRO A 95 9.72 3.32 -10.42
C PRO A 95 8.64 3.22 -11.52
N GLY A 96 8.12 4.37 -11.95
CA GLY A 96 7.44 4.53 -13.25
C GLY A 96 5.91 4.50 -13.27
N GLY A 97 5.24 4.33 -12.12
CA GLY A 97 3.78 4.40 -11.99
C GLY A 97 3.29 5.64 -11.24
N ASP A 98 1.97 5.73 -11.08
CA ASP A 98 1.27 6.77 -10.32
C ASP A 98 0.85 6.29 -8.93
N LEU A 99 0.91 7.20 -7.95
CA LEU A 99 0.60 6.92 -6.56
C LEU A 99 -0.54 7.79 -6.05
N THR A 100 -1.60 7.16 -5.55
CA THR A 100 -2.69 7.83 -4.81
C THR A 100 -3.02 7.07 -3.54
N ILE A 101 -2.75 7.65 -2.38
CA ILE A 101 -3.04 7.03 -1.08
C ILE A 101 -3.82 7.98 -0.17
N GLY A 102 -4.89 7.47 0.43
CA GLY A 102 -5.53 8.06 1.61
C GLY A 102 -5.35 7.15 2.82
N LEU A 103 -4.67 7.62 3.87
CA LEU A 103 -4.55 6.90 5.14
C LEU A 103 -5.46 7.45 6.22
N GLY A 104 -5.98 6.56 7.06
CA GLY A 104 -6.52 6.90 8.36
C GLY A 104 -5.42 7.29 9.36
N PRO A 105 -5.75 7.32 10.66
CA PRO A 105 -4.76 7.47 11.72
C PRO A 105 -3.72 6.35 11.67
N THR A 106 -2.44 6.68 11.83
CA THR A 106 -1.36 5.69 11.88
C THR A 106 -0.43 5.96 13.04
N GLU A 107 0.04 4.95 13.77
CA GLU A 107 1.10 5.18 14.77
C GLU A 107 2.43 5.34 14.05
N ASP A 108 2.89 4.32 13.35
CA ASP A 108 4.18 4.33 12.64
C ASP A 108 4.02 4.09 11.13
N LEU A 109 4.49 5.05 10.33
CA LEU A 109 4.45 4.98 8.88
C LEU A 109 5.84 5.09 8.27
N THR A 110 6.28 4.01 7.60
CA THR A 110 7.52 3.98 6.81
C THR A 110 7.23 3.80 5.33
N ARG A 111 7.76 4.69 4.48
CA ARG A 111 7.69 4.56 3.02
C ARG A 111 9.04 4.73 2.34
N GLY A 112 9.27 3.90 1.31
CA GLY A 112 10.31 4.11 0.30
C GLY A 112 9.66 4.19 -1.08
N LEU A 113 9.72 5.38 -1.69
CA LEU A 113 9.13 5.63 -3.01
C LEU A 113 10.25 5.91 -4.00
N ASP A 114 10.42 5.01 -4.96
CA ASP A 114 11.26 5.24 -6.14
C ASP A 114 10.63 6.31 -7.06
N PRO A 115 11.36 6.82 -8.07
CA PRO A 115 10.83 7.83 -8.99
C PRO A 115 9.50 7.41 -9.64
N THR A 116 8.47 8.22 -9.43
CA THR A 116 7.13 8.05 -10.01
C THR A 116 6.79 9.26 -10.89
N LYS A 117 5.72 9.17 -11.69
CA LYS A 117 5.25 10.32 -12.47
C LYS A 117 4.43 11.24 -11.58
N ASP A 118 3.35 10.72 -10.99
CA ASP A 118 2.48 11.45 -10.07
C ASP A 118 2.43 10.82 -8.68
N GLN A 119 2.45 11.66 -7.63
CA GLN A 119 2.20 11.27 -6.24
C GLN A 119 1.15 12.14 -5.57
N LYS A 120 0.13 11.51 -4.99
CA LYS A 120 -0.94 12.15 -4.19
C LYS A 120 -1.14 11.38 -2.89
N LEU A 121 -0.68 11.95 -1.77
CA LEU A 121 -0.84 11.36 -0.44
C LEU A 121 -1.72 12.25 0.43
N GLY A 122 -2.75 11.67 1.02
CA GLY A 122 -3.55 12.27 2.09
C GLY A 122 -3.38 11.42 3.35
N LEU A 123 -2.66 11.93 4.35
CA LEU A 123 -2.39 11.24 5.60
C LEU A 123 -3.27 11.82 6.70
N GLY A 124 -3.92 10.93 7.47
CA GLY A 124 -4.55 11.29 8.73
C GLY A 124 -3.53 11.68 9.79
N PRO A 125 -3.94 11.69 11.08
CA PRO A 125 -3.00 11.81 12.18
C PRO A 125 -1.94 10.70 12.12
N VAL A 126 -0.66 11.04 12.21
CA VAL A 126 0.44 10.07 12.26
C VAL A 126 1.26 10.30 13.53
N GLY A 127 1.63 9.25 14.26
CA GLY A 127 2.63 9.33 15.32
C GLY A 127 3.98 9.65 14.71
N ASP A 128 4.61 8.64 14.12
CA ASP A 128 5.92 8.73 13.51
C ASP A 128 5.86 8.49 12.00
N LEU A 129 6.37 9.44 11.22
CA LEU A 129 6.39 9.40 9.77
C LEU A 129 7.82 9.39 9.23
N THR A 130 8.22 8.28 8.62
CA THR A 130 9.48 8.15 7.88
C THR A 130 9.23 7.96 6.39
N MET A 131 9.74 8.87 5.56
CA MET A 131 9.61 8.78 4.10
C MET A 131 10.95 8.95 3.38
N GLY A 132 11.27 8.01 2.49
CA GLY A 132 12.27 8.16 1.44
C GLY A 132 11.58 8.50 0.13
N LEU A 133 11.87 9.67 -0.44
CA LEU A 133 11.27 10.15 -1.68
C LEU A 133 12.38 10.36 -2.72
N CYS A 134 12.27 9.70 -3.86
CA CYS A 134 13.05 10.03 -5.05
C CYS A 134 12.32 11.07 -5.91
N PRO A 135 13.03 11.77 -6.82
CA PRO A 135 12.43 12.81 -7.67
C PRO A 135 11.18 12.29 -8.41
N THR A 136 10.13 13.12 -8.44
CA THR A 136 8.83 12.84 -9.07
C THR A 136 8.42 14.09 -9.86
N GLU A 137 7.73 13.93 -10.99
CA GLU A 137 7.30 15.07 -11.82
C GLU A 137 6.27 15.93 -11.08
N ASP A 138 5.22 15.31 -10.54
CA ASP A 138 4.18 16.00 -9.77
C ASP A 138 3.94 15.35 -8.39
N GLN A 139 4.10 16.13 -7.32
CA GLN A 139 3.91 15.65 -5.95
C GLN A 139 2.92 16.51 -5.15
N ARG A 140 1.96 15.87 -4.49
CA ARG A 140 1.00 16.48 -3.56
C ARG A 140 0.91 15.68 -2.27
N LEU A 141 1.22 16.35 -1.16
CA LEU A 141 1.17 15.78 0.18
C LEU A 141 0.22 16.60 1.05
N GLY A 142 -0.85 15.98 1.54
CA GLY A 142 -1.70 16.51 2.59
C GLY A 142 -1.45 15.72 3.86
N LEU A 143 -0.93 16.36 4.89
CA LEU A 143 -0.64 15.74 6.19
C LEU A 143 -1.63 16.24 7.24
N GLY A 144 -2.20 15.32 8.00
CA GLY A 144 -2.83 15.59 9.28
C GLY A 144 -1.79 15.94 10.35
N PRO A 145 -2.19 15.98 11.62
CA PRO A 145 -1.24 16.12 12.73
C PRO A 145 -0.18 15.01 12.66
N VAL A 146 1.10 15.37 12.67
CA VAL A 146 2.21 14.42 12.74
C VAL A 146 2.97 14.66 14.03
N GLY A 147 3.31 13.60 14.77
CA GLY A 147 4.22 13.67 15.91
C GLY A 147 5.64 13.94 15.43
N ASP A 148 6.32 12.89 14.97
CA ASP A 148 7.68 12.96 14.44
C ASP A 148 7.72 12.75 12.93
N LEU A 149 8.50 13.58 12.23
CA LEU A 149 8.64 13.53 10.77
C LEU A 149 10.09 13.45 10.35
N THR A 150 10.44 12.35 9.68
CA THR A 150 11.73 12.15 9.02
C THR A 150 11.54 11.98 7.52
N MET A 151 12.13 12.88 6.73
CA MET A 151 12.12 12.80 5.27
C MET A 151 13.55 12.71 4.72
N ARG A 152 13.77 11.74 3.84
CA ARG A 152 15.01 11.58 3.07
C ARG A 152 14.70 11.78 1.60
N LEU A 153 15.43 12.68 0.96
CA LEU A 153 15.32 12.92 -0.47
C LEU A 153 16.45 12.17 -1.19
N GLY A 154 16.09 11.43 -2.24
CA GLY A 154 17.05 10.85 -3.16
C GLY A 154 17.79 11.93 -3.96
N PRO A 155 18.96 11.61 -4.54
CA PRO A 155 19.65 12.55 -5.41
C PRO A 155 18.78 12.91 -6.61
N THR A 156 18.75 14.21 -6.93
CA THR A 156 18.15 14.78 -8.16
C THR A 156 19.09 14.66 -9.34
#